data_AF-A0A8T3WNL0-F1
#
_entry.id   AF-A0A8T3WNL0-F1
#
_cell.length_a   1.000
_cell.length_b   1.000
_cell.length_c   1.000
_cell.angle_alpha   90.00
_cell.angle_beta   90.00
_cell.angle_gamma   90.00
#
_symmetry.space_group_name_H-M   'P 1'
#
loop_
_entity.id
_entity.type
_entity.pdbx_description
1 polymer ?
#
loop_
_entity_poly.entity_id
_entity_poly.type
_entity_poly.pdbx_seq_one_letter_code
_entity_poly.pdbx_strand_id
1 'polypeptide(L)'
;MKKSKEKYNFFKLKITPLTITLILIFLVILLIGIGFKTGGTGRVIFFNDNTGCKNAELIKYYDKDTDNDRVPDACPDNCIFAANPGQNDADNDGVGDACDYCDGSDYDKDGYCDTEDNCPYVFNPQQNNIC
;
A
#
# COMPACT_ATOMS: atom_id res chain seq x y z
N MET A 1 28.55 -17.49 -67.81
CA MET A 1 27.28 -17.72 -67.07
C MET A 1 26.86 -16.42 -66.39
N LYS A 2 25.70 -15.87 -66.77
CA LYS A 2 25.13 -14.64 -66.20
C LYS A 2 24.60 -14.95 -64.79
N LYS A 3 25.11 -14.32 -63.74
CA LYS A 3 24.42 -14.31 -62.43
C LYS A 3 23.50 -13.09 -62.35
N SER A 4 22.22 -13.41 -62.21
CA SER A 4 21.05 -12.55 -62.13
C SER A 4 21.18 -11.46 -61.06
N LYS A 5 20.84 -10.23 -61.40
CA LYS A 5 20.56 -9.17 -60.41
C LYS A 5 19.19 -9.47 -59.82
N GLU A 6 19.13 -9.98 -58.60
CA GLU A 6 17.87 -10.07 -57.87
C GLU A 6 17.33 -8.65 -57.63
N LYS A 7 16.13 -8.39 -58.16
CA LYS A 7 15.38 -7.16 -57.95
C LYS A 7 14.96 -7.12 -56.48
N TYR A 8 15.65 -6.34 -55.66
CA TYR A 8 15.04 -5.85 -54.43
C TYR A 8 13.84 -4.98 -54.84
N ASN A 9 12.64 -5.51 -54.67
CA ASN A 9 11.40 -4.75 -54.80
C ASN A 9 11.38 -3.71 -53.68
N PHE A 10 12.04 -2.58 -53.92
CA PHE A 10 11.91 -1.40 -53.10
C PHE A 10 10.47 -0.91 -53.29
N PHE A 11 9.56 -1.35 -52.42
CA PHE A 11 8.25 -0.76 -52.27
C PHE A 11 8.49 0.73 -52.04
N LYS A 12 8.31 1.54 -53.08
CA LYS A 12 8.41 3.00 -52.96
C LYS A 12 7.28 3.44 -52.06
N LEU A 13 7.56 3.62 -50.78
CA LEU A 13 6.62 4.17 -49.82
C LEU A 13 6.27 5.58 -50.32
N LYS A 14 5.06 5.75 -50.86
CA LYS A 14 4.59 7.04 -51.36
C LYS A 14 4.28 7.90 -50.15
N ILE A 15 5.20 8.80 -49.80
CA ILE A 15 4.99 9.82 -48.78
C ILE A 15 4.01 10.84 -49.37
N THR A 16 2.75 10.77 -48.97
CA THR A 16 1.70 11.72 -49.31
C THR A 16 1.41 12.60 -48.10
N PRO A 17 0.75 13.76 -48.27
CA PRO A 17 0.33 14.58 -47.13
C PRO A 17 -0.48 13.77 -46.10
N LEU A 18 -1.29 12.81 -46.57
CA LEU A 18 -2.07 11.91 -45.72
C LEU A 18 -1.19 10.92 -44.93
N THR A 19 -0.12 10.39 -45.53
CA THR A 19 0.78 9.51 -44.77
C THR A 19 1.61 10.29 -43.76
N ILE A 20 1.97 11.54 -44.04
CA ILE A 20 2.64 12.42 -43.07
C ILE A 20 1.70 12.75 -41.90
N THR A 21 0.44 13.10 -42.15
CA THR A 21 -0.51 13.41 -41.07
C THR A 21 -0.78 12.20 -40.17
N LEU A 22 -0.90 11.00 -40.74
CA LEU A 22 -1.05 9.76 -39.98
C LEU A 22 0.20 9.44 -39.13
N ILE A 23 1.40 9.67 -39.65
CA ILE A 23 2.65 9.49 -38.89
C ILE A 23 2.73 10.48 -37.71
N LEU A 24 2.35 11.74 -37.93
CA LEU A 24 2.36 12.76 -36.87
C LEU A 24 1.32 12.45 -35.78
N ILE A 25 0.12 12.02 -36.14
CA ILE A 25 -0.91 11.58 -35.17
C ILE A 25 -0.39 10.39 -34.35
N PHE A 26 0.25 9.42 -35.00
CA PHE A 26 0.84 8.27 -34.31
C PHE A 26 1.96 8.69 -33.35
N LEU A 27 2.84 9.62 -33.75
CA LEU A 27 3.89 10.16 -32.87
C LEU A 27 3.30 10.97 -31.70
N VAL A 28 2.22 11.72 -31.92
CA VAL A 28 1.50 12.45 -30.87
C VAL A 28 0.85 11.48 -29.87
N ILE A 29 0.23 10.40 -30.36
CA ILE A 29 -0.30 9.32 -29.50
C ILE A 29 0.84 8.63 -28.74
N LEU A 30 2.03 8.48 -29.33
CA LEU A 30 3.20 7.91 -28.66
C LEU A 30 3.76 8.83 -27.57
N LEU A 31 3.74 10.15 -27.80
CA LEU A 31 4.19 11.16 -26.82
C LEU A 31 3.17 11.36 -25.68
N ILE A 32 1.87 11.31 -25.98
CA ILE A 32 0.79 11.40 -24.98
C ILE A 32 0.58 10.05 -24.28
N GLY A 33 0.89 8.95 -24.96
CA GLY A 33 0.64 7.56 -24.56
C GLY A 33 1.80 6.85 -23.85
N ILE A 34 2.83 7.55 -23.39
CA ILE A 34 3.77 7.01 -22.38
C ILE A 34 3.12 6.99 -20.97
N GLY A 35 1.83 6.65 -20.93
CA GLY A 35 1.22 5.94 -19.82
C GLY A 35 1.28 4.43 -20.09
N PHE A 36 2.45 3.90 -20.43
CA PHE A 36 2.70 2.46 -20.40
C PHE A 36 2.72 2.02 -18.93
N LYS A 37 1.54 1.73 -18.37
CA LYS A 37 1.48 0.80 -17.23
C LYS A 37 1.80 -0.55 -17.82
N THR A 38 3.05 -0.97 -17.72
CA THR A 38 3.46 -2.32 -18.10
C THR A 38 2.53 -3.29 -17.39
N GLY A 39 1.77 -4.06 -18.17
CA GLY A 39 1.14 -5.28 -17.71
C GLY A 39 2.24 -6.32 -17.43
N GLY A 40 3.05 -6.05 -16.42
CA GLY A 40 3.70 -7.10 -15.66
C GLY A 40 2.62 -7.79 -14.82
N THR A 41 2.74 -9.10 -14.65
CA THR A 41 1.98 -9.88 -13.67
C THR A 41 2.32 -9.53 -12.21
N GLY A 42 2.84 -8.32 -11.96
CA GLY A 42 3.09 -7.74 -10.65
C GLY A 42 2.58 -6.32 -10.65
N ARG A 43 1.62 -6.03 -9.78
CA ARG A 43 1.15 -4.67 -9.50
C ARG A 43 2.33 -3.86 -8.95
N VAL A 44 3.00 -3.08 -9.80
CA VAL A 44 3.86 -1.99 -9.33
C VAL A 44 2.94 -0.85 -8.94
N ILE A 45 2.67 -0.75 -7.64
CA ILE A 45 2.09 0.45 -7.04
C ILE A 45 3.24 1.09 -6.28
N PHE A 46 3.72 2.24 -6.77
CA PHE A 46 4.63 3.08 -6.02
C PHE A 46 3.83 3.72 -4.89
N PHE A 47 3.79 3.01 -3.78
CA PHE A 47 3.34 3.50 -2.50
C PHE A 47 4.57 4.05 -1.79
N ASN A 48 4.88 5.32 -2.06
CA ASN A 48 5.73 6.11 -1.16
C ASN A 48 4.83 6.52 0.00
N ASP A 49 4.56 5.57 0.88
CA ASP A 49 3.67 5.79 1.99
C ASP A 49 4.53 6.41 3.09
N ASN A 50 4.28 7.69 3.37
CA ASN A 50 4.88 8.37 4.52
C ASN A 50 4.41 7.77 5.88
N THR A 51 3.83 6.57 5.88
CA THR A 51 3.26 5.86 7.03
C THR A 51 4.32 5.10 7.83
N GLY A 52 5.59 5.09 7.40
CA GLY A 52 6.66 4.36 8.09
C GLY A 52 6.61 2.83 7.91
N CYS A 53 5.55 2.30 7.29
CA CYS A 53 5.50 0.93 6.84
C CYS A 53 6.43 0.79 5.63
N LYS A 54 7.52 0.05 5.80
CA LYS A 54 8.46 -0.17 4.69
C LYS A 54 7.71 -0.82 3.53
N ASN A 55 7.94 -0.24 2.36
CA ASN A 55 7.52 -0.70 1.05
C ASN A 55 7.42 -2.23 0.99
N ALA A 56 6.19 -2.71 0.86
CA ALA A 56 5.78 -4.12 0.79
C ALA A 56 6.41 -4.93 -0.36
N GLU A 57 7.30 -4.32 -1.14
CA GLU A 57 8.03 -4.96 -2.23
C GLU A 57 9.14 -5.91 -1.75
N LEU A 58 9.55 -5.84 -0.47
CA LEU A 58 10.45 -6.81 0.17
C LEU A 58 9.76 -7.77 1.16
N ILE A 59 8.48 -7.55 1.44
CA ILE A 59 7.73 -8.25 2.50
C ILE A 59 6.93 -9.40 1.88
N LYS A 60 7.62 -10.47 1.49
CA LYS A 60 6.92 -11.73 1.17
C LYS A 60 7.48 -12.96 1.84
N TYR A 61 8.44 -12.84 2.76
CA TYR A 61 9.01 -14.06 3.34
C TYR A 61 9.55 -14.00 4.77
N TYR A 62 9.67 -12.84 5.42
CA TYR A 62 10.31 -12.82 6.75
C TYR A 62 9.91 -11.67 7.68
N ASP A 63 8.67 -11.20 7.60
CA ASP A 63 8.16 -10.42 8.72
C ASP A 63 7.54 -11.39 9.73
N LYS A 64 7.92 -11.20 10.99
CA LYS A 64 7.43 -11.98 12.11
C LYS A 64 5.92 -11.75 12.23
N ASP A 65 5.21 -12.82 12.53
CA ASP A 65 3.77 -12.84 12.80
C ASP A 65 3.63 -13.59 14.12
N THR A 66 3.46 -12.84 15.21
CA THR A 66 3.56 -13.33 16.58
C THR A 66 2.31 -14.07 17.01
N ASP A 67 1.16 -13.57 16.59
CA ASP A 67 -0.14 -14.10 16.96
C ASP A 67 -0.74 -15.06 15.90
N ASN A 68 -0.08 -15.19 14.75
CA ASN A 68 -0.41 -16.07 13.63
C ASN A 68 -1.75 -15.72 12.95
N ASP A 69 -2.08 -14.44 12.88
CA ASP A 69 -3.32 -13.96 12.29
C ASP A 69 -3.22 -13.65 10.78
N ARG A 70 -2.01 -13.81 10.21
CA ARG A 70 -1.61 -13.54 8.82
C ARG A 70 -1.41 -12.05 8.50
N VAL A 71 -1.28 -11.23 9.52
CA VAL A 71 -0.86 -9.84 9.47
C VAL A 71 0.55 -9.76 10.08
N PRO A 72 1.54 -9.11 9.43
CA PRO A 72 2.88 -9.04 10.00
C PRO A 72 3.00 -8.04 11.17
N ASP A 73 3.73 -8.42 12.23
CA ASP A 73 4.00 -7.62 13.45
C ASP A 73 4.39 -6.16 13.15
N ALA A 74 5.16 -5.96 12.07
CA ALA A 74 5.76 -4.68 11.75
C ALA A 74 4.76 -3.66 11.18
N CYS A 75 3.78 -4.14 10.41
CA CYS A 75 2.69 -3.39 9.79
C CYS A 75 1.88 -4.35 8.87
N PRO A 76 0.54 -4.25 8.82
CA PRO A 76 -0.31 -3.28 9.52
C PRO A 76 -0.80 -3.71 10.91
N ASP A 77 -0.23 -4.74 11.54
CA ASP A 77 -0.74 -5.34 12.78
C ASP A 77 -0.94 -4.32 13.92
N ASN A 78 -2.21 -3.99 14.20
CA ASN A 78 -2.62 -3.12 15.30
C ASN A 78 -2.81 -3.87 16.63
N CYS A 79 -2.54 -5.19 16.66
CA CYS A 79 -2.61 -6.05 17.84
C CYS A 79 -1.57 -7.20 17.81
N ILE A 80 -0.28 -6.87 17.86
CA ILE A 80 0.90 -7.79 17.79
C ILE A 80 0.78 -9.10 18.61
N PHE A 81 -0.03 -9.13 19.66
CA PHE A 81 -0.17 -10.30 20.54
C PHE A 81 -1.59 -10.91 20.55
N ALA A 82 -2.52 -10.39 19.76
CA ALA A 82 -3.93 -10.77 19.79
C ALA A 82 -4.51 -10.84 18.37
N ALA A 83 -4.63 -12.08 17.87
CA ALA A 83 -5.02 -12.34 16.49
C ALA A 83 -6.31 -11.63 16.08
N ASN A 84 -6.19 -10.73 15.10
CA ASN A 84 -7.29 -9.97 14.54
C ASN A 84 -7.11 -9.75 13.04
N PRO A 85 -7.35 -10.79 12.20
CA PRO A 85 -7.09 -10.73 10.75
C PRO A 85 -7.86 -9.62 10.01
N GLY A 86 -8.92 -9.09 10.63
CA GLY A 86 -9.72 -7.98 10.11
C GLY A 86 -9.12 -6.60 10.39
N GLN A 87 -8.21 -6.48 11.35
CA GLN A 87 -7.54 -5.23 11.75
C GLN A 87 -8.54 -4.12 12.04
N ASN A 88 -9.66 -4.48 12.67
CA ASN A 88 -10.67 -3.51 13.08
C ASN A 88 -10.10 -2.61 14.19
N ASP A 89 -10.46 -1.35 14.14
CA ASP A 89 -10.07 -0.27 15.04
C ASP A 89 -11.22 0.75 14.99
N ALA A 90 -12.17 0.63 15.93
CA ALA A 90 -13.44 1.32 15.88
C ALA A 90 -13.31 2.83 16.14
N ASP A 91 -12.41 3.22 17.03
CA ASP A 91 -12.17 4.61 17.44
C ASP A 91 -11.01 5.27 16.68
N ASN A 92 -10.23 4.49 15.93
CA ASN A 92 -9.12 4.91 15.07
C ASN A 92 -7.92 5.47 15.85
N ASP A 93 -7.64 4.91 17.02
CA ASP A 93 -6.50 5.31 17.85
C ASP A 93 -5.19 4.57 17.47
N GLY A 94 -5.29 3.52 16.65
CA GLY A 94 -4.18 2.68 16.20
C GLY A 94 -3.97 1.39 16.99
N VAL A 95 -4.80 1.12 18.00
CA VAL A 95 -4.89 -0.13 18.74
C VAL A 95 -6.13 -0.88 18.24
N GLY A 96 -5.98 -2.14 17.84
CA GLY A 96 -7.11 -2.87 17.28
C GLY A 96 -8.14 -3.29 18.34
N ASP A 97 -9.41 -3.43 17.95
CA ASP A 97 -10.53 -3.85 18.82
C ASP A 97 -10.26 -5.14 19.61
N ALA A 98 -9.32 -5.98 19.15
CA ALA A 98 -8.97 -7.24 19.79
C ALA A 98 -7.98 -7.10 20.97
N CYS A 99 -7.25 -5.99 21.03
CA CYS A 99 -6.26 -5.69 22.06
C CYS A 99 -6.47 -4.31 22.70
N ASP A 100 -7.46 -3.56 22.25
CA ASP A 100 -7.93 -2.36 22.90
C ASP A 100 -8.87 -2.72 24.06
N TYR A 101 -8.52 -2.25 25.25
CA TYR A 101 -9.34 -2.42 26.45
C TYR A 101 -10.34 -1.28 26.62
N CYS A 102 -10.13 -0.16 25.92
CA CYS A 102 -10.85 1.09 26.09
C CYS A 102 -11.14 1.74 24.75
N ASP A 103 -12.39 1.59 24.29
CA ASP A 103 -12.99 2.33 23.16
C ASP A 103 -13.01 3.83 23.49
N GLY A 104 -11.86 4.50 23.35
CA GLY A 104 -11.54 5.80 23.93
C GLY A 104 -10.10 5.98 24.45
N SER A 105 -9.96 6.27 25.74
CA SER A 105 -8.67 6.67 26.32
C SER A 105 -8.56 6.14 27.74
N ASP A 106 -7.32 5.78 28.11
CA ASP A 106 -6.86 5.48 29.47
C ASP A 106 -5.55 6.26 29.62
N TYR A 107 -5.65 7.50 30.09
CA TYR A 107 -4.51 8.43 30.10
C TYR A 107 -3.40 8.01 31.07
N ASP A 108 -3.75 7.41 32.20
CA ASP A 108 -2.81 7.07 33.26
C ASP A 108 -2.37 5.59 33.25
N LYS A 109 -3.04 4.77 32.44
CA LYS A 109 -2.74 3.36 32.17
C LYS A 109 -2.92 2.48 33.40
N ASP A 110 -3.93 2.78 34.21
CA ASP A 110 -4.26 2.00 35.39
C ASP A 110 -5.17 0.79 35.10
N GLY A 111 -5.70 0.71 33.87
CA GLY A 111 -6.57 -0.37 33.41
C GLY A 111 -8.06 -0.06 33.47
N TYR A 112 -8.45 1.17 33.80
CA TYR A 112 -9.80 1.68 33.64
C TYR A 112 -9.84 2.78 32.59
N CYS A 113 -10.86 2.75 31.73
CA CYS A 113 -11.04 3.79 30.73
C CYS A 113 -11.39 5.12 31.40
N ASP A 114 -11.00 6.26 30.84
CA ASP A 114 -11.22 7.59 31.40
C ASP A 114 -12.71 7.89 31.74
N THR A 115 -13.63 7.21 31.06
CA THR A 115 -15.09 7.29 31.27
C THR A 115 -15.57 6.53 32.50
N GLU A 116 -14.77 5.58 32.99
CA GLU A 116 -15.03 4.67 34.11
C GLU A 116 -14.07 4.88 35.29
N ASP A 117 -12.95 5.58 35.07
CA ASP A 117 -11.95 5.94 36.07
C ASP A 117 -12.38 7.14 36.93
N ASN A 118 -12.31 6.99 38.25
CA ASN A 118 -12.59 8.08 39.19
C ASN A 118 -11.43 9.09 39.34
N CYS A 119 -10.25 8.80 38.80
CA CYS A 119 -9.10 9.67 38.74
C CYS A 119 -8.38 9.61 37.36
N PRO A 120 -9.02 10.06 36.25
CA PRO A 120 -8.55 9.85 34.85
C PRO A 120 -7.13 10.29 34.47
N TYR A 121 -6.39 10.91 35.39
CA TYR A 121 -5.04 11.40 35.17
C TYR A 121 -4.07 11.00 36.29
N VAL A 122 -4.47 10.13 37.24
CA VAL A 122 -3.68 9.76 38.41
C VAL A 122 -3.81 8.26 38.68
N PHE A 123 -2.77 7.51 38.25
CA PHE A 123 -2.72 6.04 38.33
C PHE A 123 -3.24 5.50 39.67
N ASN A 124 -4.39 4.85 39.65
CA ASN A 124 -5.04 4.31 40.83
C ASN A 124 -5.79 3.00 40.51
N PRO A 125 -5.10 1.90 40.15
CA PRO A 125 -5.73 0.65 39.64
C PRO A 125 -6.67 -0.07 40.62
N GLN A 126 -6.72 0.36 41.88
CA GLN A 126 -7.69 -0.09 42.89
C GLN A 126 -8.94 0.80 42.99
N GLN A 127 -9.02 1.84 42.16
CA GLN A 127 -10.08 2.84 42.08
C GLN A 127 -10.36 3.51 43.43
N ASN A 128 -9.28 3.85 44.16
CA ASN A 128 -9.36 4.62 45.39
C ASN A 128 -9.60 6.10 45.07
N ASN A 129 -10.38 6.81 45.90
CA ASN A 129 -10.70 8.23 45.69
C ASN A 129 -9.54 9.19 46.06
N ILE A 130 -8.32 8.93 45.60
CA ILE A 130 -7.16 9.79 45.79
C ILE A 130 -6.61 10.15 44.41
N CYS A 131 -6.94 11.37 44.00
CA CYS A 131 -6.34 12.10 42.89
C CYS A 131 -5.69 13.39 43.48
#